data_AF-A0A958SQT5-F1
#
_entry.id   AF-A0A958SQT5-F1
#
_cell.length_a   1.000
_cell.length_b   1.000
_cell.length_c   1.000
_cell.angle_alpha   90.00
_cell.angle_beta   90.00
_cell.angle_gamma   90.00
#
_symmetry.space_group_name_H-M   'P 1'
#
loop_
_entity.id
_entity.type
_entity.pdbx_description
1 polymer ?
#
loop_
_entity_poly.entity_id
_entity_poly.type
_entity_poly.pdbx_seq_one_letter_code
_entity_poly.pdbx_strand_id
1 'polypeptide(L)'
;MKIFTAKLILLGFTTFFIGCKDANTSDGTITATEVDKTTLSEEQLYRPNFHFTPKANWMNDPNGMFYLDGVYHLFFQYYPDGNKWGPMHWGHATSTDLVSWKEQPIALYPDELGYIFSGSAVVDRNN
;
A
#
# COMPACT_ATOMS: atom_id res chain seq x y z
N MET A 1 43.10 8.07 25.99
CA MET A 1 42.72 7.41 27.26
C MET A 1 42.16 8.47 28.22
N LYS A 2 40.84 8.62 28.25
CA LYS A 2 40.09 9.33 29.30
C LYS A 2 38.83 8.53 29.56
N ILE A 3 38.78 7.93 30.74
CA ILE A 3 37.69 7.11 31.25
C ILE A 3 36.62 8.07 31.74
N PHE A 4 35.42 8.02 31.18
CA PHE A 4 34.24 8.65 31.76
C PHE A 4 33.35 7.57 32.35
N THR A 5 33.12 7.73 33.65
CA THR A 5 32.38 6.86 34.56
C THR A 5 30.87 6.92 34.29
N ALA A 6 30.23 5.78 34.54
CA ALA A 6 28.82 5.50 34.32
C ALA A 6 27.83 6.37 35.12
N LYS A 7 26.65 6.61 34.55
CA LYS A 7 25.40 6.69 35.30
C LYS A 7 24.36 5.81 34.61
N LEU A 8 24.22 4.62 35.16
CA LEU A 8 23.15 3.66 34.90
C LEU A 8 21.87 4.23 35.52
N ILE A 9 20.95 4.73 34.69
CA ILE A 9 19.60 5.08 35.14
C ILE A 9 18.71 3.89 34.76
N LEU A 10 18.41 3.06 35.77
CA LEU A 10 17.45 1.98 35.69
C LEU A 10 16.05 2.58 35.95
N LEU A 11 15.28 2.91 34.91
CA LEU A 11 13.84 3.15 35.06
C LEU A 11 13.10 1.82 35.01
N GLY A 12 12.49 1.47 36.14
CA GLY A 12 11.81 0.21 36.38
C GLY A 12 10.61 -0.04 35.47
N PHE A 13 10.47 -1.31 35.11
CA PHE A 13 9.29 -1.95 34.58
C PHE A 13 8.12 -1.86 35.58
N THR A 14 6.98 -1.33 35.16
CA THR A 14 5.68 -1.63 35.77
C THR A 14 4.67 -1.95 34.66
N THR A 15 4.64 -3.22 34.26
CA THR A 15 3.54 -3.78 33.46
C THR A 15 2.31 -3.89 34.36
N PHE A 16 1.33 -3.02 34.14
CA PHE A 16 0.01 -3.11 34.77
C PHE A 16 -0.82 -4.14 33.98
N PHE A 17 -0.86 -5.39 34.44
CA PHE A 17 -1.85 -6.37 33.97
C PHE A 17 -3.14 -6.17 34.77
N ILE A 18 -4.10 -5.47 34.20
CA ILE A 18 -5.49 -5.50 34.68
C ILE A 18 -6.14 -6.74 34.07
N GLY A 19 -6.15 -7.83 34.83
CA GLY A 19 -7.01 -8.97 34.54
C GLY A 19 -8.42 -8.67 35.06
N CYS A 20 -9.40 -8.55 34.16
CA CYS A 20 -10.81 -8.60 34.54
C CYS A 20 -11.24 -10.07 34.59
N LYS A 21 -11.60 -10.52 35.80
CA LYS A 21 -12.29 -11.78 36.05
C LYS A 21 -13.65 -11.43 36.63
N ASP A 22 -14.69 -11.45 35.80
CA ASP A 22 -16.06 -11.55 36.27
C ASP A 22 -16.66 -12.84 35.73
N ALA A 23 -16.83 -13.79 36.65
CA ALA A 23 -17.70 -14.93 36.48
C ALA A 23 -19.13 -14.45 36.72
N ASN A 24 -19.96 -14.48 35.69
CA ASN A 24 -21.40 -14.55 35.85
C ASN A 24 -21.97 -15.54 34.84
N THR A 25 -22.24 -16.73 35.38
CA THR A 25 -23.13 -17.72 34.79
C THR A 25 -24.53 -17.13 34.79
N SER A 26 -25.03 -16.75 33.63
CA SER A 26 -26.47 -16.54 33.42
C SER A 26 -26.91 -17.49 32.32
N ASP A 27 -27.56 -18.57 32.76
CA ASP A 27 -28.47 -19.37 31.95
C ASP A 27 -29.46 -18.42 31.27
N GLY A 28 -29.32 -18.30 29.96
CA GLY A 28 -30.02 -17.35 29.12
C GLY A 28 -29.94 -17.86 27.70
N THR A 29 -31.09 -18.32 27.22
CA THR A 29 -31.41 -18.69 25.83
C THR A 29 -30.40 -18.15 24.81
N ILE A 30 -29.71 -19.06 24.11
CA ILE A 30 -28.92 -18.71 22.92
C ILE A 30 -29.92 -18.20 21.87
N THR A 31 -30.21 -16.91 21.91
CA THR A 31 -30.66 -16.19 20.73
C THR A 31 -29.43 -16.16 19.83
N ALA A 32 -29.50 -16.86 18.70
CA ALA A 32 -28.48 -16.83 17.68
C ALA A 32 -28.19 -15.36 17.41
N THR A 33 -27.04 -14.89 17.90
CA THR A 33 -26.54 -13.55 17.64
C THR A 33 -26.51 -13.45 16.13
N GLU A 34 -27.28 -12.54 15.56
CA GLU A 34 -27.24 -12.27 14.13
C GLU A 34 -25.78 -12.10 13.75
N VAL A 35 -25.26 -13.05 12.99
CA VAL A 35 -23.96 -12.92 12.35
C VAL A 35 -24.13 -11.72 11.45
N ASP A 36 -23.59 -10.57 11.86
CA ASP A 36 -23.41 -9.41 10.99
C ASP A 36 -22.58 -9.90 9.80
N LYS A 37 -23.28 -10.33 8.76
CA LYS A 37 -22.69 -10.76 7.51
C LYS A 37 -22.36 -9.47 6.79
N THR A 38 -21.30 -8.79 7.25
CA THR A 38 -20.78 -7.59 6.59
C THR A 38 -20.52 -7.99 5.14
N THR A 39 -21.37 -7.50 4.24
CA THR A 39 -21.36 -7.90 2.84
C THR A 39 -20.21 -7.15 2.20
N LEU A 40 -19.10 -7.86 1.95
CA LEU A 40 -17.95 -7.28 1.27
C LEU A 40 -18.38 -6.79 -0.11
N SER A 41 -17.93 -5.60 -0.50
CA SER A 41 -18.05 -5.12 -1.88
C SER A 41 -17.27 -6.03 -2.84
N GLU A 42 -17.64 -6.04 -4.12
CA GLU A 42 -16.89 -6.76 -5.14
C GLU A 42 -15.42 -6.33 -5.20
N GLU A 43 -15.15 -5.03 -5.01
CA GLU A 43 -13.79 -4.51 -4.92
C GLU A 43 -13.02 -5.22 -3.79
N GLN A 44 -13.59 -5.31 -2.59
CA GLN A 44 -12.94 -5.98 -1.47
C GLN A 44 -12.75 -7.48 -1.70
N LEU A 45 -13.68 -8.13 -2.40
CA LEU A 45 -13.62 -9.56 -2.67
C LEU A 45 -12.51 -9.92 -3.68
N TYR A 46 -12.26 -9.04 -4.66
CA TYR A 46 -11.37 -9.34 -5.78
C TYR A 46 -10.07 -8.53 -5.79
N ARG A 47 -9.87 -7.59 -4.86
CA ARG A 47 -8.62 -6.83 -4.76
C ARG A 47 -7.46 -7.75 -4.35
N PRO A 48 -6.39 -7.88 -5.16
CA PRO A 48 -5.24 -8.70 -4.80
C PRO A 48 -4.53 -8.17 -3.55
N ASN A 49 -4.19 -9.07 -2.62
CA ASN A 49 -3.53 -8.68 -1.37
C ASN A 49 -2.02 -8.44 -1.49
N PHE A 50 -1.37 -8.98 -2.53
CA PHE A 50 0.10 -8.97 -2.68
C PHE A 50 0.57 -8.70 -4.12
N HIS A 51 -0.35 -8.29 -5.01
CA HIS A 51 -0.01 -7.77 -6.33
C HIS A 51 -0.38 -6.29 -6.37
N PHE A 52 0.44 -5.48 -7.04
CA PHE A 52 0.12 -4.07 -7.22
C PHE A 52 -1.17 -3.90 -8.04
N THR A 53 -2.05 -3.04 -7.55
CA THR A 53 -3.17 -2.45 -8.29
C THR A 53 -3.25 -0.96 -7.94
N PRO A 54 -3.60 -0.05 -8.86
CA PRO A 54 -3.88 1.34 -8.50
C PRO A 54 -5.03 1.39 -7.51
N LYS A 55 -5.13 2.47 -6.73
CA LYS A 55 -6.25 2.68 -5.79
C LYS A 55 -7.61 2.48 -6.45
N ALA A 56 -7.76 2.93 -7.68
CA ALA A 56 -8.98 2.77 -8.47
C ALA A 56 -8.67 2.76 -9.97
N ASN A 57 -9.69 2.40 -10.77
CA ASN A 57 -9.74 2.52 -12.23
C ASN A 57 -8.86 1.54 -13.01
N TRP A 58 -8.71 1.79 -14.32
CA TRP A 58 -8.08 0.88 -15.26
C TRP A 58 -6.56 1.03 -15.30
N MET A 59 -5.85 -0.09 -15.22
CA MET A 59 -4.42 -0.21 -15.55
C MET A 59 -4.18 -1.31 -16.59
N ASN A 60 -3.10 -1.18 -17.37
CA ASN A 60 -2.54 -2.28 -18.15
C ASN A 60 -1.02 -2.39 -17.98
N ASP A 61 -0.24 -2.24 -19.04
CA ASP A 61 1.17 -2.61 -19.10
C ASP A 61 2.01 -1.90 -18.02
N PRO A 62 2.99 -2.58 -17.40
CA PRO A 62 4.03 -1.89 -16.65
C PRO A 62 4.91 -1.08 -17.60
N ASN A 63 5.32 0.10 -17.16
CA ASN A 63 6.14 1.04 -17.92
C ASN A 63 7.31 1.53 -17.08
N GLY A 64 8.34 2.05 -17.75
CA GLY A 64 9.36 2.88 -17.13
C GLY A 64 10.04 2.28 -15.89
N MET A 65 10.10 0.95 -15.75
CA MET A 65 10.59 0.35 -14.51
C MET A 65 12.09 0.56 -14.36
N PHE A 66 12.50 1.14 -13.23
CA PHE A 66 13.91 1.26 -12.87
C PHE A 66 14.12 1.19 -11.36
N TYR A 67 15.36 0.94 -10.96
CA TYR A 67 15.80 0.99 -9.57
C TYR A 67 16.85 2.09 -9.41
N LEU A 68 16.68 2.93 -8.40
CA LEU A 68 17.64 3.97 -8.04
C LEU A 68 17.67 4.16 -6.53
N ASP A 69 18.86 4.14 -5.94
CA ASP A 69 19.13 4.52 -4.55
C ASP A 69 18.20 3.88 -3.50
N GLY A 70 17.96 2.57 -3.63
CA GLY A 70 17.11 1.83 -2.69
C GLY A 70 15.64 1.72 -3.08
N VAL A 71 15.22 2.38 -4.16
CA VAL A 71 13.80 2.49 -4.56
C VAL A 71 13.57 1.91 -5.95
N TYR A 72 12.61 0.99 -6.04
CA TYR A 72 12.02 0.52 -7.28
C TYR A 72 10.90 1.47 -7.70
N HIS A 73 10.94 1.91 -8.95
CA HIS A 73 9.90 2.69 -9.60
C HIS A 73 9.12 1.79 -10.55
N LEU A 74 7.81 1.74 -10.38
CA LEU A 74 6.85 1.11 -11.28
C LEU A 74 5.99 2.22 -11.88
N PHE A 75 6.11 2.45 -13.18
CA PHE A 75 5.08 3.18 -13.91
C PHE A 75 4.14 2.16 -14.56
N PHE A 76 2.95 2.60 -14.93
CA PHE A 76 1.97 1.73 -15.56
C PHE A 76 1.00 2.55 -16.40
N GLN A 77 0.53 1.97 -17.50
CA GLN A 77 -0.56 2.56 -18.27
C GLN A 77 -1.79 2.72 -17.38
N TYR A 78 -2.36 3.91 -17.32
CA TYR A 78 -3.43 4.26 -16.39
C TYR A 78 -4.52 5.12 -17.03
N TYR A 79 -5.78 4.86 -16.70
CA TYR A 79 -6.89 5.77 -17.00
C TYR A 79 -7.61 6.18 -15.71
N PRO A 80 -7.51 7.44 -15.26
CA PRO A 80 -8.05 7.89 -13.98
C PRO A 80 -9.57 8.05 -13.96
N ASP A 81 -10.25 8.08 -15.11
CA ASP A 81 -11.67 8.44 -15.19
C ASP A 81 -12.59 7.24 -15.49
N GLY A 82 -12.07 6.01 -15.45
CA GLY A 82 -12.91 4.83 -15.65
C GLY A 82 -12.23 3.48 -15.50
N ASN A 83 -13.06 2.45 -15.35
CA ASN A 83 -12.64 1.05 -15.18
C ASN A 83 -12.51 0.27 -16.50
N LYS A 84 -12.34 0.97 -17.62
CA LYS A 84 -12.08 0.42 -18.95
C LYS A 84 -10.93 1.22 -19.57
N TRP A 85 -10.37 0.72 -20.65
CA TRP A 85 -9.36 1.47 -21.40
C TRP A 85 -9.90 2.84 -21.87
N GLY A 86 -9.05 3.86 -21.85
CA GLY A 86 -9.39 5.25 -22.19
C GLY A 86 -8.14 6.11 -22.49
N PRO A 87 -8.25 7.45 -22.42
CA PRO A 87 -7.10 8.36 -22.50
C PRO A 87 -5.97 7.98 -21.52
N MET A 88 -4.88 7.45 -22.06
CA MET A 88 -3.82 6.85 -21.26
C MET A 88 -2.87 7.88 -20.66
N HIS A 89 -2.54 7.62 -19.39
CA HIS A 89 -1.55 8.29 -18.56
C HIS A 89 -0.47 7.28 -18.15
N TRP A 90 0.66 7.77 -17.62
CA TRP A 90 1.53 6.93 -16.80
C TRP A 90 1.23 7.16 -15.32
N GLY A 91 0.59 6.18 -14.69
CA GLY A 91 0.55 6.09 -13.23
C GLY A 91 1.94 5.77 -12.66
N HIS A 92 2.13 5.97 -11.36
CA HIS A 92 3.41 5.75 -10.70
C HIS A 92 3.24 5.16 -9.30
N ALA A 93 4.06 4.17 -8.97
CA ALA A 93 4.23 3.64 -7.64
C ALA A 93 5.70 3.38 -7.34
N THR A 94 6.05 3.42 -6.05
CA THR A 94 7.40 3.16 -5.57
C THR A 94 7.39 2.07 -4.49
N SER A 95 8.45 1.28 -4.43
CA SER A 95 8.65 0.26 -3.40
C SER A 95 10.13 0.14 -3.05
N THR A 96 10.44 -0.33 -1.84
CA THR A 96 11.80 -0.72 -1.43
C THR A 96 12.03 -2.23 -1.48
N ASP A 97 10.98 -3.03 -1.68
CA ASP A 97 10.98 -4.49 -1.54
C ASP A 97 10.23 -5.24 -2.67
N LEU A 98 9.68 -4.52 -3.66
CA LEU A 98 8.81 -5.02 -4.76
C LEU A 98 7.48 -5.64 -4.31
N VAL A 99 7.14 -5.55 -3.02
CA VAL A 99 5.92 -6.14 -2.44
C VAL A 99 5.02 -5.04 -1.87
N SER A 100 5.60 -4.17 -1.05
CA SER A 100 4.95 -3.05 -0.38
C SER A 100 5.03 -1.81 -1.27
N TRP A 101 3.94 -1.50 -1.96
CA TRP A 101 3.88 -0.40 -2.92
C TRP A 101 3.21 0.84 -2.33
N LYS A 102 3.82 2.00 -2.56
CA LYS A 102 3.21 3.31 -2.33
C LYS A 102 2.89 3.96 -3.67
N GLU A 103 1.60 4.10 -3.97
CA GLU A 103 1.15 4.85 -5.15
C GLU A 103 1.47 6.35 -5.00
N GLN A 104 2.00 6.92 -6.07
CA GLN A 104 2.46 8.30 -6.20
C GLN A 104 1.49 9.07 -7.12
N PRO A 105 1.63 10.40 -7.25
CA PRO A 105 0.89 11.15 -8.27
C PRO A 105 1.14 10.60 -9.69
N ILE A 106 0.18 10.80 -10.59
CA ILE A 106 0.34 10.49 -12.01
C ILE A 106 1.59 11.20 -12.55
N ALA A 107 2.43 10.48 -13.28
CA ALA A 107 3.71 10.96 -13.76
C ALA A 107 3.61 11.69 -15.11
N LEU A 108 2.85 11.12 -16.05
CA LEU A 108 2.64 11.70 -17.38
C LEU A 108 1.15 11.75 -17.70
N TYR A 109 0.72 12.91 -18.19
CA TYR A 109 -0.63 13.17 -18.67
C TYR A 109 -0.64 13.19 -20.21
N PRO A 110 -1.72 12.76 -20.86
CA PRO A 110 -1.91 13.00 -22.28
C PRO A 110 -1.92 14.51 -22.55
N ASP A 111 -1.40 14.90 -23.71
CA ASP A 111 -1.35 16.28 -24.16
C ASP A 111 -1.96 16.41 -25.58
N GLU A 112 -1.74 17.55 -26.24
CA GLU A 112 -2.25 17.81 -27.59
C GLU A 112 -1.73 16.81 -28.65
N LEU A 113 -0.63 16.09 -28.37
CA LEU A 113 -0.06 15.07 -29.24
C LEU A 113 -0.73 13.70 -29.06
N GLY A 114 -1.58 13.54 -28.04
CA GLY A 114 -2.42 12.38 -27.83
C GLY A 114 -2.10 11.61 -26.54
N TYR A 115 -2.46 10.33 -26.53
CA TYR A 115 -2.35 9.47 -25.37
C TYR A 115 -0.91 9.00 -25.15
N ILE A 116 -0.52 8.86 -23.88
CA ILE A 116 0.81 8.37 -23.51
C ILE A 116 0.76 6.85 -23.46
N PHE A 117 1.44 6.20 -24.41
CA PHE A 117 1.50 4.75 -24.52
C PHE A 117 2.72 4.19 -23.79
N SER A 118 2.79 2.86 -23.72
CA SER A 118 3.84 2.14 -23.01
C SER A 118 5.23 2.53 -23.48
N GLY A 119 6.19 2.48 -22.54
CA GLY A 119 7.58 2.80 -22.80
C GLY A 119 8.49 2.41 -21.65
N SER A 120 9.76 2.79 -21.78
CA SER A 120 10.82 2.47 -20.82
C SER A 120 11.44 3.75 -20.26
N ALA A 121 12.22 3.60 -19.19
CA ALA A 121 12.99 4.66 -18.57
C ALA A 121 14.38 4.13 -18.25
N VAL A 122 15.37 5.00 -18.30
CA VAL A 122 16.75 4.70 -17.93
C VAL A 122 17.26 5.80 -17.01
N VAL A 123 18.13 5.42 -16.08
CA VAL A 123 18.90 6.39 -15.30
C VAL A 123 20.13 6.76 -16.12
N ASP A 124 20.03 7.88 -16.83
CA ASP A 124 21.16 8.44 -17.55
C ASP A 124 22.02 9.27 -16.58
N ARG A 125 23.16 8.70 -16.17
CA ARG A 125 24.04 9.34 -15.19
C ARG A 125 24.95 10.41 -15.80
N ASN A 126 25.13 10.41 -17.12
CA ASN A 126 26.22 11.15 -17.76
C ASN A 126 25.79 12.01 -18.97
N ASN A 127 24.57 11.87 -19.49
CA ASN A 127 24.08 12.54 -20.69
C ASN A 127 24.95 12.29 -21.94
#